data_AF-A0A7S3ERN0-F1
#
_entry.id   AF-A0A7S3ERN0-F1
#
_cell.length_a   1.000
_cell.length_b   1.000
_cell.length_c   1.000
_cell.angle_alpha   90.00
_cell.angle_beta   90.00
_cell.angle_gamma   90.00
#
_symmetry.space_group_name_H-M   'P 1'
#
loop_
_entity.id
_entity.type
_entity.pdbx_description
1 polymer ?
#
loop_
_entity_poly.entity_id
_entity_poly.type
_entity_poly.pdbx_seq_one_letter_code
_entity_poly.pdbx_strand_id
1 'polypeptide(L)'
;PRSLVEQPPHTTLVDVVGTHALIGQYAFGASPRHPFLRAILRSVRHAKLNPDWALIPKSWDGSSDDDKTVHYTTGPALVTRVFVEGGFLHRVSLLFPPMSGP
;
A
#
# COMPACT_ATOMS: atom_id res chain seq x y z
N PRO A 1 11.25 -18.97 -18.65
CA PRO A 1 9.95 -18.26 -18.55
C PRO A 1 9.29 -18.52 -17.19
N ARG A 2 9.46 -17.62 -16.22
CA ARG A 2 8.71 -17.71 -14.96
C ARG A 2 7.26 -17.35 -15.25
N SER A 3 6.40 -18.35 -15.17
CA SER A 3 4.95 -18.21 -15.11
C SER A 3 4.60 -17.08 -14.14
N LEU A 4 4.04 -15.99 -14.65
CA LEU A 4 3.32 -15.01 -13.86
C LEU A 4 2.03 -15.71 -13.46
N VAL A 5 2.07 -16.44 -12.35
CA VAL A 5 0.86 -16.88 -11.67
C VAL A 5 0.13 -15.59 -11.32
N GLU A 6 -0.99 -15.33 -12.00
CA GLU A 6 -1.96 -14.33 -11.59
C GLU A 6 -2.37 -14.70 -10.17
N GLN A 7 -1.72 -14.05 -9.20
CA GLN A 7 -2.13 -14.19 -7.82
C GLN A 7 -3.54 -13.59 -7.74
N PRO A 8 -4.52 -14.32 -7.17
CA PRO A 8 -5.84 -13.78 -6.95
C PRO A 8 -5.71 -12.44 -6.21
N PRO A 9 -6.64 -11.49 -6.40
CA PRO A 9 -6.56 -10.20 -5.73
C PRO A 9 -6.46 -10.48 -4.23
N HIS A 10 -5.27 -10.25 -3.67
CA HIS A 10 -5.03 -10.42 -2.25
C HIS A 10 -6.12 -9.62 -1.55
N THR A 11 -6.90 -10.27 -0.66
CA THR A 11 -7.68 -9.59 0.37
C THR A 11 -6.80 -8.48 0.87
N THR A 12 -7.21 -7.25 0.65
CA THR A 12 -6.27 -6.15 0.74
C THR A 12 -5.71 -6.13 2.14
N LEU A 13 -4.45 -5.71 2.27
CA LEU A 13 -3.83 -5.60 3.59
C LEU A 13 -4.73 -4.84 4.58
N VAL A 14 -5.52 -3.87 4.08
CA VAL A 14 -6.56 -3.13 4.80
C VAL A 14 -7.67 -4.03 5.37
N ASP A 15 -8.14 -5.04 4.65
CA ASP A 15 -9.16 -5.97 5.15
C ASP A 15 -8.61 -6.89 6.26
N VAL A 16 -7.30 -7.18 6.20
CA VAL A 16 -6.61 -8.07 7.14
C VAL A 16 -6.17 -7.34 8.40
N VAL A 17 -5.67 -6.10 8.29
CA VAL A 17 -5.08 -5.35 9.42
C VAL A 17 -5.82 -4.06 9.77
N GLY A 18 -6.89 -3.72 9.04
CA GLY A 18 -7.59 -2.44 9.20
C GLY A 18 -6.78 -1.24 8.70
N THR A 19 -7.42 -0.08 8.59
CA THR A 19 -6.76 1.17 8.16
C THR A 19 -5.73 1.71 9.16
N HIS A 20 -5.85 1.34 10.43
CA HIS A 20 -4.99 1.78 11.53
C HIS A 20 -3.56 1.21 11.47
N ALA A 21 -3.36 0.10 10.76
CA ALA A 21 -2.06 -0.55 10.60
C ALA A 21 -1.36 -0.21 9.27
N LEU A 22 -1.96 0.68 8.46
CA LEU A 22 -1.34 1.15 7.23
C LEU A 22 -0.19 2.10 7.52
N ILE A 23 0.85 2.02 6.70
CA ILE A 23 1.94 2.99 6.72
C ILE A 23 1.38 4.33 6.28
N GLY A 24 1.27 5.25 7.24
CA GLY A 24 0.88 6.63 6.99
C GLY A 24 1.87 7.31 6.04
N GLN A 25 1.34 7.97 4.99
CA GLN A 25 2.13 8.68 4.00
C GLN A 25 2.39 10.15 4.43
N TYR A 26 2.75 10.38 5.68
CA TYR A 26 2.90 11.74 6.22
C TYR A 26 4.23 12.39 5.84
N ALA A 27 5.31 11.60 5.74
CA ALA A 27 6.61 12.06 5.27
C ALA A 27 7.50 10.86 4.86
N PHE A 28 8.41 11.08 3.91
CA PHE A 28 9.49 10.14 3.59
C PHE A 28 10.85 10.81 3.81
N GLY A 29 11.67 10.22 4.68
CA GLY A 29 13.09 10.55 4.80
C GLY A 29 13.91 9.57 3.97
N ALA A 30 14.51 10.02 2.88
CA ALA A 30 15.32 9.15 2.03
C ALA A 30 16.38 9.92 1.23
N SER A 31 17.48 9.26 0.90
CA SER A 31 18.46 9.79 -0.06
C SER A 31 17.83 9.89 -1.47
N PRO A 32 18.32 10.81 -2.32
CA PRO A 32 17.86 10.88 -3.71
C PRO A 32 17.94 9.52 -4.41
N ARG A 33 16.89 9.18 -5.18
CA ARG A 33 16.77 7.93 -5.96
C ARG A 33 16.65 6.66 -5.11
N HIS A 34 16.24 6.76 -3.86
CA HIS A 34 16.02 5.61 -2.99
C HIS A 34 15.12 4.54 -3.66
N PRO A 35 15.51 3.25 -3.68
CA PRO A 35 14.78 2.20 -4.39
C PRO A 35 13.31 2.06 -3.97
N PHE A 36 13.01 2.32 -2.70
CA PHE A 36 11.64 2.26 -2.18
C PHE A 36 10.73 3.33 -2.81
N LEU A 37 11.20 4.58 -2.91
CA LEU A 37 10.42 5.65 -3.53
C LEU A 37 10.20 5.38 -5.03
N ARG A 38 11.20 4.82 -5.70
CA ARG A 38 11.06 4.38 -7.09
C ARG A 38 10.01 3.28 -7.24
N ALA A 39 9.94 2.35 -6.29
CA ALA A 39 8.93 1.29 -6.29
C ALA A 39 7.52 1.86 -6.08
N ILE A 40 7.34 2.78 -5.14
CA ILE A 40 6.07 3.49 -4.91
C ILE A 40 5.60 4.17 -6.20
N LEU A 41 6.45 4.98 -6.84
CA LEU A 41 6.09 5.70 -8.07
C LEU A 41 5.72 4.74 -9.22
N ARG A 42 6.40 3.60 -9.32
CA ARG A 42 6.07 2.56 -10.32
C ARG A 42 4.71 1.94 -10.04
N SER A 43 4.41 1.63 -8.78
CA SER A 43 3.12 1.07 -8.38
C SER A 43 1.98 2.08 -8.57
N VAL A 44 2.18 3.37 -8.28
CA VAL A 44 1.20 4.42 -8.58
C VAL A 44 0.90 4.48 -10.08
N ARG A 45 1.93 4.46 -10.92
CA ARG A 45 1.75 4.42 -12.38
C ARG A 45 1.02 3.15 -12.80
N HIS A 46 1.35 2.01 -12.20
CA HIS A 46 0.72 0.73 -12.52
C HIS A 46 -0.77 0.73 -12.14
N ALA A 47 -1.13 1.21 -10.94
CA ALA A 47 -2.51 1.38 -10.49
C ALA A 47 -3.32 2.28 -11.43
N LYS A 48 -2.73 3.39 -11.90
CA LYS A 48 -3.38 4.29 -12.86
C LYS A 48 -3.66 3.61 -14.21
N LEU A 49 -2.75 2.75 -14.67
CA LEU A 49 -2.89 2.04 -15.95
C LEU A 49 -3.74 0.77 -15.83
N ASN A 50 -3.86 0.21 -14.63
CA ASN A 50 -4.56 -1.04 -14.35
C ASN A 50 -5.43 -0.84 -13.11
N PRO A 51 -6.59 -0.16 -13.23
CA PRO A 51 -7.45 0.15 -12.09
C PRO A 51 -7.87 -1.10 -11.32
N ASP A 52 -8.06 -2.22 -12.02
CA ASP A 52 -8.44 -3.50 -11.43
C ASP A 52 -7.40 -4.06 -10.45
N TRP A 53 -6.12 -3.76 -10.67
CA TRP A 53 -5.04 -4.15 -9.76
C TRP A 53 -5.11 -3.42 -8.41
N ALA A 54 -5.69 -2.22 -8.42
CA ALA A 54 -5.87 -1.36 -7.26
C ALA A 54 -7.29 -1.44 -6.69
N LEU A 55 -8.13 -2.36 -7.17
CA LEU A 55 -9.51 -2.49 -6.72
C LEU A 55 -9.59 -2.77 -5.22
N ILE A 56 -10.52 -2.05 -4.61
CA ILE A 56 -10.97 -2.24 -3.24
C ILE A 56 -11.80 -3.54 -3.22
N PRO A 57 -11.50 -4.51 -2.35
CA PRO A 57 -12.41 -5.61 -2.10
C PRO A 57 -13.74 -5.02 -1.64
N LYS A 58 -14.84 -5.38 -2.32
CA LYS A 58 -16.18 -4.94 -1.90
C LYS A 58 -16.36 -5.31 -0.43
N SER A 59 -16.77 -4.33 0.39
CA SER A 59 -17.10 -4.62 1.77
C SER A 59 -18.26 -5.63 1.81
N TRP A 60 -18.16 -6.61 2.71
CA TRP A 60 -19.12 -7.71 2.81
C TRP A 60 -20.53 -7.22 3.22
N ASP A 61 -20.63 -6.02 3.78
CA ASP A 61 -21.83 -5.44 4.40
C ASP A 61 -22.58 -4.45 3.50
N GLY A 62 -22.14 -4.22 2.26
CA GLY A 62 -22.86 -3.36 1.30
C GLY A 62 -22.89 -1.88 1.67
N SER A 63 -22.04 -1.42 2.60
CA SER A 63 -21.84 0.02 2.83
C SER A 63 -21.29 0.65 1.55
N SER A 64 -21.87 1.77 1.12
CA SER A 64 -21.49 2.47 -0.12
C SER A 64 -19.97 2.68 -0.18
N ASP A 65 -19.40 2.42 -1.37
CA ASP A 65 -18.03 2.70 -1.77
C ASP A 65 -17.70 4.20 -1.58
N ASP A 66 -17.51 4.65 -0.33
CA ASP A 66 -16.89 5.95 -0.04
C ASP A 66 -15.40 5.82 -0.40
N ASP A 67 -15.17 5.95 -1.70
CA ASP A 67 -13.97 6.39 -2.42
C ASP A 67 -12.62 6.04 -1.77
N LYS A 68 -12.46 4.76 -1.37
CA LYS A 68 -11.17 4.23 -0.91
C LYS A 68 -10.15 4.14 -2.06
N THR A 69 -10.53 4.51 -3.29
CA THR A 69 -9.71 4.50 -4.51
C THR A 69 -8.35 5.15 -4.26
N VAL A 70 -8.34 6.31 -3.60
CA VAL A 70 -7.11 7.03 -3.27
C VAL A 70 -6.19 6.19 -2.40
N HIS A 71 -6.72 5.50 -1.37
CA HIS A 71 -5.92 4.69 -0.47
C HIS A 71 -5.13 3.59 -1.21
N TYR A 72 -5.73 2.97 -2.22
CA TYR A 72 -5.16 1.84 -2.95
C TYR A 72 -4.40 2.22 -4.23
N THR A 73 -4.64 3.39 -4.79
CA THR A 73 -4.00 3.84 -6.04
C THR A 73 -2.83 4.79 -5.82
N THR A 74 -2.87 5.60 -4.75
CA THR A 74 -1.84 6.62 -4.48
C THR A 74 -1.48 6.76 -3.00
N GLY A 75 -2.31 6.23 -2.11
CA GLY A 75 -2.27 6.47 -0.68
C GLY A 75 -1.67 5.33 0.15
N PRO A 76 -2.00 5.31 1.47
CA PRO A 76 -1.36 4.44 2.45
C PRO A 76 -1.42 2.94 2.15
N ALA A 77 -2.50 2.44 1.54
CA ALA A 77 -2.61 1.02 1.23
C ALA A 77 -1.64 0.61 0.13
N LEU A 78 -1.45 1.45 -0.91
CA LEU A 78 -0.44 1.21 -1.94
C LEU A 78 0.97 1.22 -1.34
N VAL A 79 1.29 2.21 -0.51
CA VAL A 79 2.62 2.30 0.13
C VAL A 79 2.90 1.08 0.99
N THR A 80 1.90 0.63 1.76
CA THR A 80 2.02 -0.55 2.61
C THR A 80 2.19 -1.83 1.78
N ARG A 81 1.43 -1.97 0.69
CA ARG A 81 1.61 -3.05 -0.28
C ARG A 81 3.02 -3.08 -0.84
N VAL A 82 3.55 -1.93 -1.27
CA VAL A 82 4.94 -1.83 -1.78
C VAL A 82 5.95 -2.20 -0.69
N PHE A 83 5.73 -1.80 0.56
CA PHE A 83 6.64 -2.11 1.66
C PHE A 83 6.70 -3.62 1.95
N VAL A 84 5.54 -4.27 2.06
CA VAL A 84 5.40 -5.69 2.40
C VAL A 84 5.78 -6.57 1.20
N GLU A 85 5.12 -6.39 0.06
CA GLU A 85 5.28 -7.25 -1.13
C GLU A 85 6.55 -6.92 -1.93
N GLY A 86 7.04 -5.68 -1.86
CA GLY A 86 8.24 -5.24 -2.57
C GLY A 86 9.56 -5.63 -1.90
N GLY A 87 9.52 -6.33 -0.76
CA GLY A 87 10.72 -6.81 -0.06
C GLY A 87 11.48 -5.71 0.69
N PHE A 88 10.77 -4.70 1.22
CA PHE A 88 11.38 -3.58 1.94
C PHE A 88 11.32 -3.69 3.46
N LEU A 89 10.72 -4.74 4.01
CA LEU A 89 10.59 -5.00 5.46
C LEU A 89 11.89 -4.80 6.26
N HIS A 90 13.04 -5.17 5.69
CA HIS A 90 14.35 -5.06 6.34
C HIS A 90 15.23 -3.94 5.77
N ARG A 91 14.68 -3.11 4.86
CA ARG A 91 15.43 -2.08 4.11
C ARG A 91 14.92 -0.67 4.33
N VAL A 92 13.73 -0.53 4.90
CA VAL A 92 13.08 0.74 5.18
C VAL A 92 12.64 0.71 6.63
N SER A 93 13.04 1.72 7.40
CA SER A 93 12.62 1.86 8.79
C SER A 93 11.32 2.66 8.86
N LEU A 94 10.35 2.18 9.64
CA LEU A 94 9.15 2.93 9.96
C LEU A 94 9.39 3.75 11.24
N LEU A 95 8.99 5.01 11.19
CA LEU A 95 9.03 5.90 12.35
C LEU A 95 7.64 5.95 12.96
N PHE A 96 7.58 5.71 14.25
CA PHE A 96 6.37 5.87 15.04
C PHE A 96 6.49 7.15 15.85
N PRO A 97 5.39 7.89 16.08
CA PRO A 97 5.42 9.00 17.03
C PRO A 97 5.92 8.45 18.38
N PRO A 98 6.64 9.26 19.17
CA PRO A 98 6.95 8.87 20.53
C PRO A 98 5.63 8.51 21.21
N MET A 99 5.58 7.33 21.85
CA MET A 99 4.45 7.01 22.71
C MET A 99 4.44 8.06 23.82
N SER A 100 3.56 9.05 23.70
CA SER A 100 3.20 9.89 24.84
C SER A 100 2.54 8.95 25.84
N GLY A 101 3.31 8.45 26.80
CA GLY A 101 2.77 7.78 27.98
C GLY A 101 2.33 8.81 29.01
N PRO A 102 1.47 8.37 29.94
CA PRO A 102 0.04 8.66 30.03
C PRO A 102 -0.35 10.15 30.05
#